data_AF-A0A965SZR8-F1
#
_entry.id   AF-A0A965SZR8-F1
#
_cell.length_a   1.000
_cell.length_b   1.000
_cell.length_c   1.000
_cell.angle_alpha   90.00
_cell.angle_beta   90.00
_cell.angle_gamma   90.00
#
_symmetry.space_group_name_H-M   'P 1'
#
loop_
_entity.id
_entity.type
_entity.pdbx_description
1 polymer ?
#
loop_
_entity_poly.entity_id
_entity_poly.type
_entity_poly.pdbx_seq_one_letter_code
_entity_poly.pdbx_strand_id
1 'polypeptide(L)'
;MPEENVEAPKTLSIADALKEGVKGASQSGTITFSDLDGASKAAVILLAVGAESAANVLRQMTPFEVQRLSGKMAVVKSLSRDLVLQVLREFKDVTANNAQVAFDTDSFMQNMLTKAMGAEGASDLLGRLESTLDMSGIETLKRMESDVLYEMIKNEHPQIIATVMVFLDSAQAASVLKLFPDELRNELILRVALLEKVQPAH
;
A
#
# COMPACT_ATOMS: atom_id res chain seq x y z
N MET A 1 -38.92 57.40 -46.88
CA MET A 1 -38.61 55.97 -47.09
C MET A 1 -37.14 55.89 -47.42
N PRO A 2 -36.29 55.20 -46.64
CA PRO A 2 -34.88 55.02 -46.99
C PRO A 2 -34.67 53.69 -47.73
N GLU A 3 -33.85 53.73 -48.79
CA GLU A 3 -33.46 52.58 -49.59
C GLU A 3 -32.46 51.69 -48.84
N GLU A 4 -32.73 50.38 -48.89
CA GLU A 4 -31.95 49.32 -48.28
C GLU A 4 -30.74 48.99 -49.16
N ASN A 5 -29.55 49.39 -48.71
CA ASN A 5 -28.29 49.06 -49.38
C ASN A 5 -27.92 47.60 -49.07
N VAL A 6 -28.36 46.69 -49.93
CA VAL A 6 -28.02 45.26 -49.86
C VAL A 6 -26.57 45.08 -50.34
N GLU A 7 -25.64 45.06 -49.38
CA GLU A 7 -24.22 44.75 -49.63
C GLU A 7 -24.11 43.28 -50.07
N ALA A 8 -23.64 43.06 -51.31
CA ALA A 8 -23.47 41.73 -51.88
C ALA A 8 -22.49 40.88 -51.04
N PRO A 9 -22.73 39.55 -50.90
CA PRO A 9 -21.86 38.69 -50.12
C PRO A 9 -20.46 38.66 -50.75
N LYS A 10 -19.45 39.12 -50.00
CA LYS A 10 -18.03 39.02 -50.38
C LYS A 10 -17.71 37.56 -50.68
N THR A 11 -17.42 37.26 -51.95
CA THR A 11 -16.97 35.95 -52.39
C THR A 11 -15.59 35.70 -51.81
N LEU A 12 -15.53 34.91 -50.73
CA LEU A 12 -14.27 34.44 -50.16
C LEU A 12 -13.50 33.70 -51.26
N SER A 13 -12.31 34.20 -51.61
CA SER A 13 -11.44 33.55 -52.59
C SER A 13 -11.00 32.19 -52.06
N ILE A 14 -10.94 31.17 -52.93
CA ILE A 14 -10.40 29.85 -52.59
C ILE A 14 -8.96 29.98 -52.07
N ALA A 15 -8.21 31.00 -52.51
CA ALA A 15 -6.88 31.31 -52.00
C ALA A 15 -6.89 31.84 -50.55
N ASP A 16 -7.94 32.56 -50.16
CA ASP A 16 -8.14 33.04 -48.79
C ASP A 16 -8.64 31.90 -47.88
N ALA A 17 -9.54 31.05 -48.38
CA ALA A 17 -9.96 29.83 -47.70
C ALA A 17 -8.82 28.82 -47.51
N LEU A 18 -7.87 28.73 -48.45
CA LEU A 18 -6.66 27.92 -48.31
C LEU A 18 -5.65 28.55 -47.34
N LYS A 19 -5.50 29.88 -47.30
CA LYS A 19 -4.66 30.56 -46.29
C LYS A 19 -5.22 30.44 -44.88
N GLU A 20 -6.55 30.48 -44.71
CA GLU A 20 -7.19 30.22 -43.42
C GLU A 20 -7.14 28.74 -43.03
N GLY A 21 -7.30 27.82 -44.00
CA GLY A 21 -7.10 26.38 -43.79
C GLY A 21 -5.68 26.00 -43.38
N VAL A 22 -4.66 26.71 -43.89
CA VAL A 22 -3.25 26.53 -43.48
C VAL A 22 -2.97 27.17 -42.12
N LYS A 23 -3.65 28.26 -41.74
CA LYS A 23 -3.59 28.81 -40.37
C LYS A 23 -4.27 27.91 -39.34
N GLY A 24 -5.34 27.19 -39.72
CA GLY A 24 -6.00 26.17 -38.88
C GLY A 24 -5.23 24.86 -38.76
N ALA A 25 -4.50 24.46 -39.81
CA ALA A 25 -3.70 23.23 -39.82
C ALA A 25 -2.44 23.28 -38.92
N SER A 26 -2.07 24.47 -38.42
CA SER A 26 -0.99 24.63 -37.44
C SER A 26 -1.42 24.47 -35.98
N GLN A 27 -2.69 24.11 -35.71
CA GLN A 27 -3.13 23.69 -34.38
C GLN A 27 -3.43 22.19 -34.33
N SER A 28 -2.51 21.34 -34.81
CA SER A 28 -2.35 20.03 -34.19
C SER A 28 -1.64 20.28 -32.87
N GLY A 29 -2.41 20.72 -31.86
CA GLY A 29 -1.91 20.95 -30.51
C GLY A 29 -1.24 19.65 -30.06
N THR A 30 0.06 19.69 -29.83
CA THR A 30 0.78 18.56 -29.24
C THR A 30 0.08 18.26 -27.92
N ILE A 31 -0.59 17.10 -27.84
CA ILE A 31 -1.31 16.69 -26.62
C ILE A 31 -0.31 16.75 -25.47
N THR A 32 -0.59 17.61 -24.48
CA THR A 32 0.25 17.80 -23.31
C THR A 32 -0.24 16.95 -22.16
N PHE A 33 0.59 16.80 -21.13
CA PHE A 33 0.28 15.89 -20.02
C PHE A 33 -0.96 16.33 -19.22
N SER A 34 -1.20 17.65 -19.14
CA SER A 34 -2.38 18.24 -18.50
C SER A 34 -3.68 17.99 -19.28
N ASP A 35 -3.59 17.68 -20.58
CA ASP A 35 -4.78 17.43 -21.42
C ASP A 35 -5.31 16.00 -21.23
N LEU A 36 -4.56 15.13 -20.56
CA LEU A 36 -4.95 13.74 -20.34
C LEU A 36 -5.89 13.59 -19.14
N ASP A 37 -7.14 13.22 -19.41
CA ASP A 37 -8.08 12.78 -18.39
C ASP A 37 -7.69 11.41 -17.79
N GLY A 38 -8.22 11.08 -16.61
CA GLY A 38 -7.89 9.84 -15.91
C GLY A 38 -8.17 8.56 -16.73
N ALA A 39 -9.18 8.59 -17.60
CA ALA A 39 -9.48 7.48 -18.49
C ALA A 39 -8.39 7.31 -19.58
N SER A 40 -7.87 8.41 -20.14
CA SER A 40 -6.73 8.36 -21.06
C SER A 40 -5.46 7.86 -20.38
N LYS A 41 -5.18 8.32 -19.15
CA LYS A 41 -4.04 7.84 -18.35
C LYS A 41 -4.15 6.35 -18.02
N ALA A 42 -5.34 5.87 -17.62
CA ALA A 42 -5.60 4.46 -17.38
C ALA A 42 -5.40 3.60 -18.64
N ALA A 43 -5.81 4.10 -19.81
CA ALA A 43 -5.60 3.40 -21.08
C ALA A 43 -4.10 3.24 -21.40
N VAL A 44 -3.30 4.28 -21.14
CA VAL A 44 -1.83 4.22 -21.28
C VAL A 44 -1.23 3.14 -20.36
N ILE A 45 -1.64 3.10 -19.10
CA ILE A 45 -1.13 2.13 -18.12
C ILE A 45 -1.46 0.70 -18.52
N LEU A 46 -2.71 0.45 -18.95
CA LEU A 46 -3.14 -0.88 -19.38
C LEU A 46 -2.38 -1.40 -20.60
N LEU A 47 -2.05 -0.52 -21.53
CA LEU A 47 -1.19 -0.87 -22.67
C LEU A 47 0.24 -1.19 -22.23
N ALA A 48 0.76 -0.49 -21.22
CA ALA A 48 2.11 -0.71 -20.71
C ALA A 48 2.27 -2.04 -19.94
N VAL A 49 1.24 -2.48 -19.19
CA VAL A 49 1.28 -3.75 -18.44
C VAL A 49 1.00 -4.99 -19.29
N GLY A 50 0.54 -4.81 -20.53
CA GLY A 50 0.27 -5.89 -21.48
C GLY A 50 -1.12 -6.52 -21.35
N ALA A 51 -1.49 -7.27 -22.38
CA ALA A 51 -2.87 -7.76 -22.58
C ALA A 51 -3.38 -8.68 -21.47
N GLU A 52 -2.52 -9.55 -20.93
CA GLU A 52 -2.91 -10.52 -19.88
C GLU A 52 -3.23 -9.80 -18.56
N SER A 53 -2.33 -8.93 -18.10
CA SER A 53 -2.52 -8.12 -16.91
C SER A 53 -3.71 -7.16 -17.07
N ALA A 54 -3.84 -6.53 -18.24
CA ALA A 54 -4.96 -5.64 -18.53
C ALA A 54 -6.31 -6.37 -18.49
N ALA A 55 -6.38 -7.60 -18.97
CA ALA A 55 -7.61 -8.41 -18.92
C ALA A 55 -8.06 -8.68 -17.47
N ASN A 56 -7.12 -8.92 -16.55
CA ASN A 56 -7.44 -9.10 -15.13
C ASN A 56 -8.02 -7.82 -14.51
N VAL A 57 -7.51 -6.65 -14.86
CA VAL A 57 -8.05 -5.36 -14.41
C VAL A 57 -9.44 -5.12 -14.99
N LEU A 58 -9.62 -5.32 -16.30
CA LEU A 58 -10.90 -5.11 -16.99
C LEU A 58 -12.03 -5.99 -16.44
N ARG A 59 -11.73 -7.21 -15.95
CA ARG A 59 -12.71 -8.11 -15.31
C ARG A 59 -13.30 -7.54 -14.01
N GLN A 60 -12.62 -6.61 -13.36
CA GLN A 60 -13.08 -5.96 -12.14
C GLN A 60 -13.86 -4.66 -12.40
N MET A 61 -14.00 -4.26 -13.67
CA MET A 61 -14.66 -3.02 -14.07
C MET A 61 -16.10 -3.28 -14.54
N THR A 62 -16.95 -2.27 -14.40
CA THR A 62 -18.30 -2.33 -14.97
C THR A 62 -18.27 -2.22 -16.51
N PRO A 63 -19.29 -2.73 -17.22
CA PRO A 63 -19.34 -2.62 -18.69
C PRO A 63 -19.21 -1.18 -19.21
N PHE A 64 -19.78 -0.21 -18.47
CA PHE A 64 -19.70 1.22 -18.80
C PHE A 64 -18.27 1.75 -18.72
N GLU A 65 -17.52 1.37 -17.69
CA GLU A 65 -16.13 1.80 -17.52
C GLU A 65 -15.21 1.18 -18.56
N VAL A 66 -15.41 -0.10 -18.89
CA VAL A 66 -14.70 -0.80 -19.97
C VAL A 66 -14.94 -0.09 -21.31
N GLN A 67 -16.19 0.27 -21.61
CA GLN A 67 -16.53 1.00 -22.83
C GLN A 67 -15.86 2.38 -22.88
N ARG A 68 -15.92 3.13 -21.76
CA ARG A 68 -15.29 4.45 -21.63
C ARG A 68 -13.78 4.36 -21.86
N LEU A 69 -13.13 3.36 -21.29
CA LEU A 69 -11.70 3.13 -21.40
C LEU A 69 -11.29 2.69 -22.82
N SER A 70 -12.08 1.80 -23.43
CA SER A 70 -11.86 1.33 -24.80
C SER A 70 -11.93 2.48 -25.81
N GLY A 71 -12.84 3.44 -25.61
CA GLY A 71 -12.92 4.65 -26.43
C GLY A 71 -11.69 5.55 -26.36
N LYS A 72 -10.88 5.46 -25.30
CA LYS A 72 -9.65 6.24 -25.11
C LYS A 72 -8.41 5.56 -25.68
N MET A 73 -8.46 4.27 -26.03
CA MET A 73 -7.33 3.53 -26.60
C MET A 73 -6.85 4.10 -27.94
N ALA A 74 -7.75 4.75 -28.71
CA ALA A 74 -7.39 5.46 -29.94
C ALA A 74 -6.50 6.69 -29.70
N VAL A 75 -6.75 7.41 -28.60
CA VAL A 75 -5.97 8.59 -28.20
C VAL A 75 -4.55 8.21 -27.79
N VAL A 76 -4.36 7.02 -27.20
CA VAL A 76 -3.04 6.53 -26.79
C VAL A 76 -2.09 6.36 -27.99
N LYS A 77 -2.61 5.96 -29.16
CA LYS A 77 -1.78 5.77 -30.37
C LYS A 77 -1.14 7.07 -30.87
N SER A 78 -1.73 8.22 -30.56
CA SER A 78 -1.22 9.54 -30.96
C SER A 78 -0.31 10.20 -29.92
N LEU A 79 -0.05 9.56 -28.77
CA LEU A 79 0.76 10.16 -27.71
C LEU A 79 2.26 9.98 -28.01
N SER A 80 3.05 11.00 -27.64
CA SER A 80 4.50 10.89 -27.68
C SER A 80 5.03 9.94 -26.60
N ARG A 81 6.21 9.37 -26.85
CA ARG A 81 6.89 8.50 -25.87
C ARG A 81 7.11 9.22 -24.53
N ASP A 82 7.46 10.49 -24.56
CA ASP A 82 7.71 11.28 -23.35
C ASP A 82 6.44 11.44 -22.51
N LEU A 83 5.29 11.62 -23.17
CA LEU A 83 4.00 11.72 -22.49
C LEU A 83 3.62 10.40 -21.80
N VAL A 84 3.83 9.27 -22.50
CA VAL A 84 3.60 7.93 -21.94
C VAL A 84 4.49 7.72 -20.71
N LEU A 85 5.77 8.08 -20.79
CA LEU A 85 6.69 7.96 -19.65
C LEU A 85 6.28 8.86 -18.47
N GLN A 86 5.75 10.06 -18.72
CA GLN A 86 5.23 10.92 -17.66
C GLN A 86 4.03 10.29 -16.95
N VAL A 87 3.09 9.69 -17.67
CA VAL A 87 1.95 8.98 -17.08
C VAL A 87 2.40 7.80 -16.22
N LEU A 88 3.38 7.03 -16.69
CA LEU A 88 3.92 5.91 -15.91
C LEU A 88 4.66 6.37 -14.64
N ARG A 89 5.38 7.51 -14.69
CA ARG A 89 6.02 8.09 -13.50
C ARG A 89 5.00 8.57 -12.48
N GLU A 90 3.98 9.31 -12.92
CA GLU A 90 2.88 9.74 -12.04
C GLU A 90 2.19 8.53 -11.41
N PHE A 91 1.87 7.50 -12.19
CA PHE A 91 1.28 6.27 -11.65
C PHE A 91 2.18 5.62 -10.60
N LYS A 92 3.49 5.51 -10.87
CA LYS A 92 4.47 4.97 -9.91
C LYS A 92 4.55 5.82 -8.64
N ASP A 93 4.53 7.15 -8.73
CA ASP A 93 4.61 8.03 -7.57
C ASP A 93 3.30 7.99 -6.74
N VAL A 94 2.14 7.99 -7.40
CA VAL A 94 0.82 7.86 -6.76
C VAL A 94 0.67 6.49 -6.10
N THR A 95 1.09 5.41 -6.77
CA THR A 95 1.04 4.06 -6.20
C THR A 95 2.09 3.88 -5.11
N ALA A 96 3.27 4.50 -5.18
CA ALA A 96 4.25 4.46 -4.09
C ALA A 96 3.80 5.25 -2.85
N ASN A 97 3.07 6.36 -3.03
CA ASN A 97 2.58 7.18 -1.92
C ASN A 97 1.28 6.64 -1.31
N ASN A 98 0.39 6.07 -2.12
CA ASN A 98 -0.79 5.32 -1.63
C ASN A 98 -0.42 3.91 -1.18
N ALA A 99 0.75 3.43 -1.57
CA ALA A 99 1.43 2.33 -0.92
C ALA A 99 2.05 2.80 0.40
N GLN A 100 1.20 3.03 1.40
CA GLN A 100 1.37 2.22 2.61
C GLN A 100 1.08 0.75 2.24
N VAL A 101 1.84 0.20 1.29
CA VAL A 101 1.94 -1.23 1.08
C VAL A 101 2.80 -1.63 2.25
N ALA A 102 2.13 -1.95 3.36
CA ALA A 102 2.49 -3.17 4.04
C ALA A 102 2.58 -4.19 2.90
N PHE A 103 3.81 -4.49 2.46
CA PHE A 103 4.01 -5.69 1.70
C PHE A 103 3.29 -6.74 2.54
N ASP A 104 2.30 -7.41 1.97
CA ASP A 104 1.84 -8.66 2.55
C ASP A 104 2.99 -9.64 2.32
N THR A 105 4.09 -9.41 3.06
CA THR A 105 5.32 -10.16 3.05
C THR A 105 5.01 -11.59 3.40
N ASP A 106 3.95 -11.81 4.17
CA ASP A 106 3.52 -13.11 4.64
C ASP A 106 2.93 -13.90 3.48
N SER A 107 1.98 -13.32 2.73
CA SER A 107 1.46 -13.94 1.51
C SER A 107 2.52 -14.09 0.42
N PHE A 108 3.41 -13.10 0.25
CA PHE A 108 4.51 -13.21 -0.70
C PHE A 108 5.50 -14.33 -0.31
N MET A 109 5.88 -14.40 0.95
CA MET A 109 6.79 -15.42 1.48
C MET A 109 6.15 -16.81 1.44
N GLN A 110 4.88 -16.94 1.79
CA GLN A 110 4.13 -18.20 1.69
C GLN A 110 4.06 -18.68 0.25
N ASN A 111 3.76 -17.81 -0.71
CA ASN A 111 3.75 -18.16 -2.13
C ASN A 111 5.15 -18.51 -2.65
N MET A 112 6.19 -17.78 -2.22
CA MET A 112 7.57 -18.04 -2.60
C MET A 112 8.05 -19.40 -2.07
N LEU A 113 7.82 -19.69 -0.79
CA LEU A 113 8.17 -20.96 -0.16
C LEU A 113 7.37 -22.11 -0.77
N THR A 114 6.07 -21.94 -1.00
CA THR A 114 5.23 -22.96 -1.65
C THR A 114 5.77 -23.33 -3.05
N LYS A 115 6.25 -22.35 -3.82
CA LYS A 115 6.88 -22.59 -5.13
C LYS A 115 8.25 -23.27 -5.04
N ALA A 116 9.01 -23.02 -3.97
CA ALA A 116 10.36 -23.55 -3.80
C ALA A 116 10.40 -24.99 -3.25
N MET A 117 9.47 -25.34 -2.36
CA MET A 117 9.51 -26.60 -1.60
C MET A 117 8.16 -27.35 -1.53
N GLY A 118 7.13 -26.88 -2.24
CA GLY A 118 5.79 -27.45 -2.20
C GLY A 118 4.97 -26.95 -1.00
N ALA A 119 3.65 -27.13 -1.06
CA ALA A 119 2.73 -26.61 -0.03
C ALA A 119 2.99 -27.20 1.37
N GLU A 120 3.28 -28.50 1.44
CA GLU A 120 3.52 -29.21 2.70
C GLU A 120 4.82 -28.73 3.38
N GLY A 121 5.91 -28.62 2.62
CA GLY A 121 7.19 -28.12 3.14
C GLY A 121 7.18 -26.64 3.52
N ALA A 122 6.44 -25.82 2.76
CA ALA A 122 6.28 -24.41 3.06
C ALA A 122 5.45 -24.19 4.35
N SER A 123 4.38 -24.96 4.54
CA SER A 123 3.55 -24.90 5.74
C SER A 123 4.32 -25.34 6.99
N ASP A 124 5.13 -26.40 6.90
CA ASP A 124 5.97 -26.86 8.02
C ASP A 124 7.03 -25.80 8.39
N LEU A 125 7.71 -25.21 7.40
CA LEU A 125 8.71 -24.18 7.64
C LEU A 125 8.10 -22.89 8.22
N LEU A 126 6.95 -22.44 7.69
CA LEU A 126 6.23 -21.28 8.22
C LEU A 126 5.72 -21.53 9.63
N GLY A 127 5.13 -22.69 9.91
CA GLY A 127 4.70 -23.05 11.28
C GLY A 127 5.87 -23.10 12.27
N ARG A 128 7.06 -23.52 11.83
CA ARG A 128 8.30 -23.45 12.64
C ARG A 128 8.80 -22.01 12.84
N LEU A 129 8.65 -21.13 11.86
CA LEU A 129 9.00 -19.71 11.96
C LEU A 129 8.01 -18.94 12.84
N GLU A 130 6.72 -19.16 12.67
CA GLU A 130 5.64 -18.58 13.50
C GLU A 130 5.76 -19.02 14.95
N SER A 131 5.99 -20.32 15.20
CA SER A 131 6.29 -20.78 16.57
C SER A 131 7.58 -20.18 17.13
N THR A 132 8.56 -19.81 16.30
CA THR A 132 9.75 -19.08 16.76
C THR A 132 9.43 -17.62 17.08
N LEU A 133 8.51 -16.98 16.34
CA LEU A 133 8.12 -15.58 16.52
C LEU A 133 7.18 -15.38 17.72
N ASP A 134 6.13 -16.19 17.87
CA ASP A 134 5.20 -16.16 19.01
C ASP A 134 5.83 -16.65 20.31
N MET A 135 6.83 -17.54 20.24
CA MET A 135 7.61 -17.94 21.40
C MET A 135 8.79 -16.98 21.70
N SER A 136 9.16 -16.02 20.84
CA SER A 136 10.42 -15.28 21.05
C SER A 136 10.38 -14.29 22.21
N GLY A 137 9.28 -13.58 22.44
CA GLY A 137 9.23 -12.55 23.50
C GLY A 137 9.17 -13.18 24.89
N ILE A 138 8.09 -13.91 25.17
CA ILE A 138 7.80 -14.45 26.50
C ILE A 138 8.72 -15.62 26.88
N GLU A 139 9.05 -16.54 25.95
CA GLU A 139 10.01 -17.61 26.29
C GLU A 139 11.45 -17.08 26.41
N THR A 140 11.78 -15.93 25.82
CA THR A 140 13.07 -15.30 26.11
C THR A 140 13.08 -14.73 27.53
N LEU A 141 12.01 -14.06 27.98
CA LEU A 141 11.89 -13.60 29.37
C LEU A 141 12.03 -14.76 30.37
N LYS A 142 11.40 -15.91 30.10
CA LYS A 142 11.51 -17.12 30.94
C LYS A 142 12.91 -17.74 30.97
N ARG A 143 13.74 -17.48 29.96
CA ARG A 143 15.12 -17.99 29.85
C ARG A 143 16.19 -17.00 30.32
N MET A 144 15.80 -15.77 30.66
CA MET A 144 16.71 -14.73 31.14
C MET A 144 17.04 -14.89 32.63
N GLU A 145 18.29 -14.62 32.98
CA GLU A 145 18.70 -14.55 34.39
C GLU A 145 17.98 -13.42 35.12
N SER A 146 17.68 -13.64 36.41
CA SER A 146 16.83 -12.74 37.21
C SER A 146 17.37 -11.31 37.30
N ASP A 147 18.70 -11.15 37.38
CA ASP A 147 19.35 -9.84 37.42
C ASP A 147 19.21 -9.07 36.10
N VAL A 148 19.31 -9.77 34.97
CA VAL A 148 19.16 -9.18 33.63
C VAL A 148 17.72 -8.76 33.39
N LEU A 149 16.78 -9.60 33.81
CA LEU A 149 15.35 -9.31 33.72
C LEU A 149 14.98 -8.10 34.59
N TYR A 150 15.51 -8.02 35.82
CA TYR A 150 15.32 -6.87 36.71
C TYR A 150 15.83 -5.57 36.08
N GLU A 151 17.07 -5.56 35.55
CA GLU A 151 17.65 -4.37 34.92
C GLU A 151 16.80 -3.86 33.75
N MET A 152 16.13 -4.76 33.04
CA MET A 152 15.28 -4.42 31.91
C MET A 152 13.93 -3.80 32.33
N ILE A 153 13.34 -4.27 33.43
CA ILE A 153 11.97 -3.88 33.84
C ILE A 153 11.93 -2.92 35.03
N LYS A 154 13.05 -2.62 35.70
CA LYS A 154 13.06 -1.82 36.96
C LYS A 154 12.51 -0.39 36.83
N ASN A 155 12.53 0.17 35.62
CA ASN A 155 12.03 1.53 35.35
C ASN A 155 10.62 1.53 34.75
N GLU A 156 10.01 0.35 34.57
CA GLU A 156 8.66 0.24 34.02
C GLU A 156 7.59 0.59 35.05
N HIS A 157 6.39 0.91 34.55
CA HIS A 157 5.25 1.14 35.43
C HIS A 157 4.92 -0.14 36.24
N PRO A 158 4.53 -0.05 37.52
CA PRO A 158 4.27 -1.23 38.37
C PRO A 158 3.28 -2.25 37.78
N GLN A 159 2.36 -1.79 36.92
CA GLN A 159 1.45 -2.68 36.19
C GLN A 159 2.15 -3.55 35.14
N ILE A 160 3.09 -2.98 34.39
CA ILE A 160 3.86 -3.71 33.36
C ILE A 160 4.75 -4.75 34.04
N ILE A 161 5.41 -4.37 35.14
CA ILE A 161 6.21 -5.28 35.96
C ILE A 161 5.35 -6.44 36.47
N ALA A 162 4.16 -6.15 37.04
CA ALA A 162 3.24 -7.18 37.51
C ALA A 162 2.77 -8.12 36.38
N THR A 163 2.49 -7.58 35.18
CA THR A 163 2.12 -8.39 34.01
C THR A 163 3.26 -9.33 33.59
N VAL A 164 4.52 -8.85 33.56
CA VAL A 164 5.68 -9.70 33.26
C VAL A 164 5.80 -10.85 34.27
N MET A 165 5.63 -10.56 35.57
CA MET A 165 5.73 -11.57 36.64
C MET A 165 4.76 -12.74 36.51
N VAL A 166 3.56 -12.53 35.92
CA VAL A 166 2.56 -13.59 35.70
C VAL A 166 3.03 -14.63 34.67
N PHE A 167 3.95 -14.24 33.78
CA PHE A 167 4.48 -15.13 32.76
C PHE A 167 5.77 -15.87 33.18
N LEU A 168 6.36 -15.54 34.33
CA LEU A 168 7.55 -16.20 34.86
C LEU A 168 7.17 -17.41 35.71
N ASP A 169 8.12 -18.34 35.89
CA ASP A 169 7.94 -19.39 36.90
C ASP A 169 8.07 -18.83 38.32
N SER A 170 7.54 -19.56 39.31
CA SER A 170 7.51 -19.11 40.71
C SER A 170 8.90 -18.84 41.30
N ALA A 171 9.94 -19.56 40.85
CA ALA A 171 11.28 -19.44 41.39
C ALA A 171 12.00 -18.19 40.83
N GLN A 172 11.84 -17.94 39.53
CA GLN A 172 12.35 -16.77 38.83
C GLN A 172 11.62 -15.50 39.30
N ALA A 173 10.28 -15.51 39.36
CA ALA A 173 9.50 -14.37 39.85
C ALA A 173 9.91 -13.97 41.28
N ALA A 174 10.09 -14.95 42.18
CA ALA A 174 10.56 -14.69 43.54
C ALA A 174 11.97 -14.10 43.58
N SER A 175 12.84 -14.52 42.65
CA SER A 175 14.22 -14.04 42.54
C SER A 175 14.26 -12.59 42.03
N VAL A 176 13.46 -12.26 41.01
CA VAL A 176 13.34 -10.90 40.49
C VAL A 176 12.69 -9.96 41.51
N LEU A 177 11.64 -10.40 42.23
CA LEU A 177 10.98 -9.61 43.27
C LEU A 177 11.93 -9.20 44.41
N LYS A 178 12.91 -10.04 44.76
CA LYS A 178 13.92 -9.72 45.79
C LYS A 178 14.84 -8.56 45.42
N LEU A 179 14.98 -8.26 44.12
CA LEU A 179 15.82 -7.17 43.62
C LEU A 179 15.13 -5.80 43.72
N PHE A 180 13.79 -5.78 43.88
CA PHE A 180 13.04 -4.55 44.10
C PHE A 180 13.07 -4.08 45.56
N PRO A 181 12.99 -2.75 45.82
CA PRO A 181 12.80 -2.19 47.16
C PRO A 181 11.52 -2.70 47.83
N ASP A 182 11.52 -2.81 49.16
CA ASP A 182 10.42 -3.45 49.92
C ASP A 182 9.05 -2.81 49.69
N GLU A 183 8.98 -1.48 49.57
CA GLU A 183 7.72 -0.76 49.29
C GLU A 183 7.11 -1.17 47.94
N LEU A 184 7.93 -1.15 46.88
CA LEU A 184 7.51 -1.53 45.53
C LEU A 184 7.25 -3.03 45.43
N ARG A 185 8.04 -3.86 46.10
CA ARG A 185 7.84 -5.32 46.15
C ARG A 185 6.46 -5.68 46.70
N ASN A 186 6.04 -5.05 47.80
CA ASN A 186 4.74 -5.31 48.42
C ASN A 186 3.59 -4.91 47.49
N GLU A 187 3.73 -3.79 46.78
CA GLU A 187 2.77 -3.35 45.78
C GLU A 187 2.67 -4.34 44.60
N LEU A 188 3.82 -4.80 44.09
CA LEU A 188 3.88 -5.76 42.98
C LEU A 188 3.25 -7.10 43.36
N ILE A 189 3.49 -7.61 44.57
CA ILE A 189 2.87 -8.85 45.06
C ILE A 189 1.35 -8.74 45.09
N LEU A 190 0.82 -7.61 45.57
CA LEU A 190 -0.62 -7.37 45.60
C LEU A 190 -1.21 -7.30 44.19
N ARG A 191 -0.53 -6.63 43.25
CA ARG A 191 -0.98 -6.55 41.85
C ARG A 191 -0.97 -7.91 41.16
N VAL A 192 0.08 -8.72 41.35
CA VAL A 192 0.15 -10.09 40.81
C VAL A 192 -0.94 -10.98 41.40
N ALA A 193 -1.26 -10.85 42.69
CA ALA A 193 -2.34 -11.59 43.34
C ALA A 193 -3.74 -11.16 42.86
N LEU A 194 -3.92 -9.90 42.48
CA LEU A 194 -5.18 -9.32 41.99
C LEU A 194 -5.33 -9.37 40.46
N LEU A 195 -4.30 -9.80 39.73
CA LEU A 195 -4.34 -10.01 38.30
C LEU A 195 -5.22 -11.25 38.02
N GLU A 196 -6.53 -11.05 37.93
CA GLU A 196 -7.46 -12.06 37.42
C GLU A 196 -6.96 -12.50 36.04
N LYS A 197 -6.92 -13.84 35.84
CA LYS A 197 -6.51 -14.52 34.60
C LYS A 197 -6.81 -13.63 33.39
N VAL A 198 -5.76 -13.09 32.77
CA VAL A 198 -5.86 -12.55 31.42
C VAL A 198 -6.21 -13.76 30.55
N GLN A 199 -7.51 -13.94 30.27
CA GLN A 199 -7.97 -14.96 29.35
C GLN A 199 -7.31 -14.62 28.01
N PRO A 200 -6.58 -15.56 27.38
CA PRO A 200 -6.05 -15.32 26.05
C PRO A 200 -7.24 -15.02 25.14
N ALA A 201 -7.22 -13.83 24.52
CA ALA A 201 -8.21 -13.47 23.53
C ALA A 201 -8.09 -14.48 22.38
N HIS A 202 -9.17 -15.25 22.17
CA HIS A 202 -9.40 -16.02 20.96
C HIS A 202 -9.53 -15.10 19.74
#